data_AF-A0A843HHC7-F1
#
_entry.id   AF-A0A843HHC7-F1
#
_cell.length_a   1.000
_cell.length_b   1.000
_cell.length_c   1.000
_cell.angle_alpha   90.00
_cell.angle_beta   90.00
_cell.angle_gamma   90.00
#
_symmetry.space_group_name_H-M   'P 1'
#
loop_
_entity.id
_entity.type
_entity.pdbx_description
1 polymer ?
#
loop_
_entity_poly.entity_id
_entity_poly.type
_entity_poly.pdbx_seq_one_letter_code
_entity_poly.pdbx_strand_id
1 'polypeptide(L)'
;MFDDEITVNASPITIDACIDWYPFVAGVFDMGNFALKIGRSFMAYIFLKAVKGMTQATTAFGAAYSTNGVSVQLFGTLRERVSAANGGMNVIAIGTAVALANCSLQGNYQVEIGEEMNKVGYLDQYLGVPLIGINNVLVPGTTNTTATLALPDDIIYIIPVGGVRPVKIVFEGDEVSVSFNPDMTSDRRYGISVEMRVGVEAVVGSKYGTIDL
;
A
#
# COMPACT_ATOMS: atom_id res chain seq x y z
N MET A 1 9.38 15.17 19.21
CA MET A 1 10.06 14.34 18.20
C MET A 1 10.92 15.26 17.33
N PHE A 2 12.05 15.72 17.88
CA PHE A 2 13.11 16.35 17.08
C PHE A 2 14.38 15.47 17.08
N ASP A 3 14.37 14.32 17.77
CA ASP A 3 15.57 13.53 18.08
C ASP A 3 15.26 12.02 18.31
N ASP A 4 14.21 11.48 17.66
CA ASP A 4 14.04 10.02 17.60
C ASP A 4 14.61 9.51 16.27
N GLU A 5 15.68 8.73 16.33
CA GLU A 5 16.22 8.02 15.17
C GLU A 5 15.35 6.79 14.89
N ILE A 6 14.77 6.75 13.68
CA ILE A 6 14.01 5.60 13.20
C ILE A 6 14.86 4.87 12.17
N THR A 7 15.31 3.66 12.50
CA THR A 7 16.14 2.82 11.63
C THR A 7 15.27 1.84 10.85
N VAL A 8 15.30 1.95 9.52
CA VAL A 8 14.61 1.01 8.62
C VAL A 8 15.59 -0.07 8.17
N ASN A 9 15.46 -1.29 8.68
CA ASN A 9 16.35 -2.39 8.34
C ASN A 9 15.87 -3.15 7.09
N ALA A 10 16.72 -3.26 6.07
CA ALA A 10 16.44 -4.09 4.91
C ALA A 10 16.70 -5.57 5.20
N SER A 11 15.75 -6.43 4.84
CA SER A 11 15.88 -7.90 4.94
C SER A 11 15.92 -8.52 3.55
N PRO A 12 16.77 -9.53 3.30
CA PRO A 12 16.78 -10.24 2.03
C PRO A 12 15.50 -11.04 1.85
N ILE A 13 14.96 -10.99 0.63
CA ILE A 13 13.83 -11.80 0.19
C ILE A 13 14.25 -12.48 -1.09
N THR A 14 14.28 -13.80 -1.05
CA THR A 14 14.78 -14.62 -2.13
C THR A 14 13.66 -15.51 -2.65
N ILE A 15 13.55 -15.59 -3.98
CA ILE A 15 12.72 -16.59 -4.65
C ILE A 15 13.66 -17.44 -5.50
N ASP A 16 13.78 -18.71 -5.11
CA ASP A 16 14.55 -19.72 -5.81
C ASP A 16 13.60 -20.68 -6.53
N ALA A 17 13.79 -20.83 -7.83
CA ALA A 17 13.10 -21.84 -8.61
C ALA A 17 14.10 -22.62 -9.45
N CYS A 18 13.92 -23.94 -9.47
CA CYS A 18 14.68 -24.83 -10.31
C CYS A 18 13.74 -25.69 -11.16
N ILE A 19 14.17 -25.96 -12.39
CA ILE A 19 13.54 -26.91 -13.28
C ILE A 19 14.60 -27.81 -13.90
N ASP A 20 14.22 -29.03 -14.22
CA ASP A 20 15.06 -29.92 -15.01
C ASP A 20 15.29 -29.32 -16.42
N TRP A 21 16.50 -29.51 -16.96
CA TRP A 21 16.91 -28.94 -18.25
C TRP A 21 16.08 -29.46 -19.44
N TYR A 22 15.63 -30.71 -19.37
CA TYR A 22 14.91 -31.36 -20.47
C TYR A 22 13.57 -30.67 -20.82
N PRO A 23 12.66 -30.37 -19.86
CA PRO A 23 11.46 -29.56 -20.09
C PRO A 23 11.72 -28.15 -20.64
N PHE A 24 12.83 -27.53 -20.22
CA PHE A 24 13.21 -26.18 -20.67
C PHE A 24 13.65 -26.19 -22.14
N VAL A 25 14.54 -27.10 -22.54
CA VAL A 25 14.98 -27.23 -23.95
C VAL A 25 13.86 -27.73 -24.86
N ALA A 26 12.97 -28.57 -24.36
CA ALA A 26 11.79 -29.02 -25.10
C ALA A 26 10.77 -27.89 -25.34
N GLY A 27 10.99 -26.68 -24.81
CA GLY A 27 10.09 -25.53 -24.97
C GLY A 27 8.76 -25.68 -24.22
N VAL A 28 8.63 -26.69 -23.35
CA VAL A 28 7.42 -26.95 -22.56
C VAL A 28 7.31 -25.95 -21.41
N PHE A 29 8.44 -25.45 -20.91
CA PHE A 29 8.48 -24.45 -19.86
C PHE A 29 9.27 -23.21 -20.28
N ASP A 30 8.59 -22.06 -20.29
CA ASP A 30 9.19 -20.75 -20.53
C ASP A 30 9.57 -20.09 -19.20
N MET A 31 10.88 -20.05 -18.97
CA MET A 31 11.47 -19.47 -17.78
C MET A 31 11.51 -17.94 -17.80
N GLY A 32 11.42 -17.31 -18.98
CA GLY A 32 11.25 -15.86 -19.10
C GLY A 32 9.88 -15.40 -18.60
N ASN A 33 8.81 -16.11 -18.97
CA ASN A 33 7.47 -15.88 -18.42
C ASN A 33 7.42 -16.15 -16.90
N PHE A 34 8.16 -17.16 -16.43
CA PHE A 34 8.29 -17.41 -15.00
C PHE A 34 9.03 -16.31 -14.25
N ALA A 35 10.14 -15.79 -14.80
CA ALA A 35 10.87 -14.65 -14.25
C ALA A 35 10.00 -13.37 -14.19
N LEU A 36 9.15 -13.14 -15.19
CA LEU A 36 8.20 -12.02 -15.18
C LEU A 36 7.17 -12.15 -14.04
N LYS A 37 6.72 -13.37 -13.74
CA LYS A 37 5.82 -13.65 -12.60
C LYS A 37 6.52 -13.38 -11.27
N ILE A 38 7.81 -13.73 -11.15
CA ILE A 38 8.64 -13.40 -9.98
C ILE A 38 8.75 -11.88 -9.80
N GLY A 39 8.99 -11.11 -10.86
CA GLY A 39 9.02 -9.65 -10.77
C GLY A 39 7.69 -9.04 -10.28
N ARG A 40 6.56 -9.57 -10.76
CA ARG A 40 5.22 -9.13 -10.30
C ARG A 40 4.94 -9.48 -8.84
N SER A 41 5.44 -10.62 -8.34
CA SER A 41 5.23 -11.01 -6.95
C SER A 41 6.01 -10.11 -5.98
N PHE A 42 7.22 -9.69 -6.33
CA PHE A 42 7.98 -8.71 -5.55
C PHE A 42 7.27 -7.35 -5.45
N MET A 43 6.68 -6.86 -6.55
CA MET A 43 5.89 -5.62 -6.53
C MET A 43 4.65 -5.74 -5.62
N ALA A 44 3.92 -6.84 -5.71
CA ALA A 44 2.77 -7.10 -4.83
C ALA A 44 3.19 -7.19 -3.35
N TYR A 45 4.34 -7.80 -3.07
CA TYR A 45 4.89 -7.91 -1.73
C TYR A 45 5.27 -6.55 -1.13
N ILE A 46 5.95 -5.68 -1.90
CA ILE A 46 6.29 -4.32 -1.47
C ILE A 46 5.02 -3.52 -1.18
N PHE A 47 4.02 -3.60 -2.06
CA PHE A 47 2.74 -2.91 -1.86
C PHE A 47 2.05 -3.35 -0.57
N LEU A 48 1.99 -4.65 -0.27
CA LEU A 48 1.40 -5.18 0.95
C LEU A 48 2.16 -4.70 2.20
N LYS A 49 3.50 -4.68 2.15
CA LYS A 49 4.32 -4.10 3.23
C LYS A 49 4.06 -2.60 3.42
N ALA A 50 3.91 -1.84 2.33
CA ALA A 50 3.61 -0.41 2.41
C ALA A 50 2.25 -0.15 3.06
N VAL A 51 1.23 -0.94 2.71
CA VAL A 51 -0.10 -0.88 3.34
C VAL A 51 -0.03 -1.17 4.84
N LYS A 52 0.74 -2.18 5.26
CA LYS A 52 0.98 -2.46 6.69
C LYS A 52 1.71 -1.31 7.39
N GLY A 53 2.66 -0.67 6.72
CA GLY A 53 3.30 0.54 7.24
C GLY A 53 2.29 1.67 7.47
N MET A 54 1.35 1.86 6.54
CA MET A 54 0.29 2.87 6.69
C MET A 54 -0.64 2.58 7.88
N THR A 55 -1.03 1.32 8.10
CA THR A 55 -1.88 0.96 9.25
C THR A 55 -1.16 1.10 10.58
N GLN A 56 0.15 0.84 10.64
CA GLN A 56 0.94 1.09 11.85
C GLN A 56 1.10 2.58 12.14
N ALA A 57 1.23 3.39 11.09
CA ALA A 57 1.31 4.83 11.21
C ALA A 57 0.11 5.39 11.98
N THR A 58 -1.12 4.89 11.81
CA THR A 58 -2.32 5.43 12.51
C THR A 58 -2.16 5.63 14.02
N THR A 59 -1.38 4.76 14.67
CA THR A 59 -1.15 4.79 16.13
C THR A 59 -0.03 5.73 16.58
N ALA A 60 0.78 6.26 15.66
CA ALA A 60 1.96 7.07 16.01
C ALA A 60 1.60 8.47 16.51
N PHE A 61 0.35 8.93 16.30
CA PHE A 61 -0.15 10.18 16.85
C PHE A 61 -1.35 9.94 17.77
N GLY A 62 -1.37 10.65 18.90
CA GLY A 62 -2.39 10.47 19.93
C GLY A 62 -3.80 10.86 19.48
N ALA A 63 -4.78 10.59 20.35
CA ALA A 63 -6.23 10.71 20.10
C ALA A 63 -6.74 12.07 19.57
N ALA A 64 -5.91 13.11 19.57
CA ALA A 64 -6.25 14.40 18.97
C ALA A 64 -6.38 14.34 17.43
N TYR A 65 -5.74 13.35 16.79
CA TYR A 65 -5.70 13.13 15.34
C TYR A 65 -6.43 11.86 14.88
N SER A 66 -7.11 11.16 15.79
CA SER A 66 -8.03 10.07 15.44
C SER A 66 -9.47 10.47 15.75
N THR A 67 -10.41 9.93 14.98
CA THR A 67 -11.83 10.22 15.10
C THR A 67 -12.62 8.97 14.74
N ASN A 68 -13.73 8.74 15.43
CA ASN A 68 -14.62 7.61 15.14
C ASN A 68 -15.91 8.13 14.46
N GLY A 69 -16.24 7.56 13.32
CA GLY A 69 -17.36 7.91 12.46
C GLY A 69 -17.11 9.13 11.56
N VAL A 70 -17.84 9.19 10.45
CA VAL A 70 -17.85 10.33 9.53
C VAL A 70 -19.05 11.23 9.83
N SER A 71 -18.78 12.43 10.32
CA SER A 71 -19.75 13.53 10.33
C SER A 71 -19.09 14.81 9.84
N VAL A 72 -19.89 15.76 9.34
CA VAL A 72 -19.40 17.04 8.81
C VAL A 72 -18.51 17.76 9.84
N GLN A 73 -18.93 17.76 11.11
CA GLN A 73 -18.20 18.40 12.20
C GLN A 73 -16.88 17.68 12.52
N LEU A 74 -16.90 16.36 12.60
CA LEU A 74 -15.73 15.57 12.95
C LEU A 74 -14.67 15.59 11.84
N PHE A 75 -15.10 15.44 10.59
CA PHE A 75 -14.21 15.56 9.43
C PHE A 75 -13.63 16.97 9.29
N GLY A 76 -14.47 18.01 9.45
CA GLY A 76 -14.07 19.41 9.38
C GLY A 76 -13.06 19.81 10.46
N THR A 77 -13.24 19.33 11.70
CA THR A 77 -12.31 19.60 12.79
C THR A 77 -11.00 18.81 12.64
N LEU A 78 -11.06 17.57 12.17
CA LEU A 78 -9.86 16.76 11.93
C LEU A 78 -9.00 17.35 10.80
N ARG A 79 -9.59 17.75 9.66
CA ARG A 79 -8.83 18.40 8.58
C ARG A 79 -8.12 19.67 9.05
N GLU A 80 -8.77 20.47 9.90
CA GLU A 80 -8.22 21.74 10.39
C GLU A 80 -7.08 21.48 11.38
N ARG A 81 -7.22 20.48 12.25
CA ARG A 81 -6.13 20.05 13.14
C ARG A 81 -4.92 19.54 12.37
N VAL A 82 -5.13 18.71 11.35
CA VAL A 82 -4.05 18.17 10.52
C VAL A 82 -3.38 19.28 9.71
N SER A 83 -4.15 20.19 9.11
CA SER A 83 -3.60 21.32 8.37
C SER A 83 -2.82 22.27 9.29
N ALA A 84 -3.40 22.69 10.41
CA ALA A 84 -2.77 23.59 11.37
C ALA A 84 -1.49 23.00 11.98
N ALA A 85 -1.49 21.71 12.30
CA ALA A 85 -0.32 21.03 12.87
C ALA A 85 0.84 20.89 11.87
N ASN A 86 0.58 21.02 10.57
CA ASN A 86 1.58 20.97 9.51
C ASN A 86 1.81 22.35 8.87
N GLY A 87 1.56 23.45 9.59
CA GLY A 87 1.85 24.80 9.10
C GLY A 87 0.90 25.30 8.02
N GLY A 88 -0.35 24.85 8.02
CA GLY A 88 -1.40 25.31 7.09
C GLY A 88 -1.37 24.64 5.73
N MET A 89 -0.70 23.49 5.59
CA MET A 89 -0.66 22.74 4.33
C MET A 89 -2.05 22.22 3.95
N ASN A 90 -2.30 22.12 2.64
CA ASN A 90 -3.47 21.44 2.11
C ASN A 90 -3.44 19.96 2.49
N VAL A 91 -4.61 19.33 2.54
CA VAL A 91 -4.79 17.97 3.03
C VAL A 91 -5.54 17.15 1.99
N ILE A 92 -5.19 15.87 1.85
CA ILE A 92 -5.86 14.87 1.00
C ILE A 92 -6.39 13.76 1.92
N ALA A 93 -7.56 13.20 1.60
CA ALA A 93 -8.04 11.97 2.23
C ALA A 93 -7.87 10.77 1.29
N ILE A 94 -7.44 9.63 1.85
CA ILE A 94 -7.10 8.41 1.13
C ILE A 94 -7.79 7.24 1.82
N GLY A 95 -8.43 6.35 1.06
CA GLY A 95 -9.10 5.17 1.60
C GLY A 95 -9.49 4.18 0.51
N THR A 96 -10.09 3.06 0.89
CA THR A 96 -10.75 2.19 -0.10
C THR A 96 -12.04 2.85 -0.59
N ALA A 97 -12.55 2.42 -1.75
CA ALA A 97 -13.82 2.93 -2.26
C ALA A 97 -14.97 2.71 -1.27
N VAL A 98 -14.95 1.62 -0.49
CA VAL A 98 -15.94 1.33 0.56
C VAL A 98 -15.83 2.31 1.71
N ALA A 99 -14.60 2.60 2.18
CA ALA A 99 -14.37 3.58 3.23
C ALA A 99 -14.86 4.98 2.81
N LEU A 100 -14.47 5.42 1.61
CA LEU A 100 -14.76 6.75 1.07
C LEU A 100 -16.24 6.94 0.73
N ALA A 101 -17.00 5.87 0.48
CA ALA A 101 -18.44 5.96 0.27
C ALA A 101 -19.20 6.51 1.51
N ASN A 102 -18.64 6.38 2.71
CA ASN A 102 -19.23 6.93 3.94
C ASN A 102 -19.13 8.46 4.01
N CYS A 103 -18.23 9.08 3.25
CA CYS A 103 -18.17 10.53 3.07
C CYS A 103 -19.27 10.98 2.11
N SER A 104 -20.52 10.95 2.57
CA SER A 104 -21.68 11.40 1.82
C SER A 104 -22.14 12.80 2.25
N LEU A 105 -22.73 13.54 1.31
CA LEU A 105 -23.38 14.82 1.60
C LEU A 105 -24.71 14.54 2.29
N GLN A 106 -24.95 15.15 3.45
CA GLN A 106 -26.28 15.11 4.08
C GLN A 106 -27.24 16.03 3.31
N GLY A 107 -28.00 15.46 2.37
CA GLY A 107 -29.05 16.17 1.64
C GLY A 107 -29.33 15.57 0.25
N ASN A 108 -30.55 15.75 -0.25
CA ASN A 108 -31.03 15.28 -1.56
C ASN A 108 -30.37 16.03 -2.75
N TYR A 109 -29.04 16.07 -2.83
CA TYR A 109 -28.29 16.63 -3.96
C TYR A 109 -28.02 15.54 -5.00
N GLN A 110 -29.09 15.01 -5.62
CA GLN A 110 -29.01 13.83 -6.49
C GLN A 110 -28.73 14.13 -7.97
N VAL A 111 -28.89 15.38 -8.43
CA VAL A 111 -29.01 15.63 -9.88
C VAL A 111 -27.67 15.69 -10.62
N GLU A 112 -26.59 16.18 -9.99
CA GLU A 112 -25.24 16.24 -10.60
C GLU A 112 -24.21 15.40 -9.83
N ILE A 113 -24.26 15.44 -8.50
CA ILE A 113 -23.30 14.74 -7.63
C ILE A 113 -23.58 13.22 -7.57
N GLY A 114 -24.83 12.82 -7.84
CA GLY A 114 -25.22 11.41 -7.92
C GLY A 114 -24.56 10.66 -9.09
N GLU A 115 -24.14 11.36 -10.14
CA GLU A 115 -23.47 10.73 -11.28
C GLU A 115 -22.05 10.29 -10.91
N GLU A 116 -21.30 11.11 -10.18
CA GLU A 116 -19.94 10.79 -9.73
C GLU A 116 -19.94 9.63 -8.73
N MET A 117 -20.85 9.66 -7.75
CA MET A 117 -21.02 8.55 -6.82
C MET A 117 -21.39 7.25 -7.54
N ASN A 118 -22.21 7.30 -8.59
CA ASN A 118 -22.58 6.10 -9.35
C ASN A 118 -21.44 5.59 -10.26
N LYS A 119 -20.57 6.47 -10.76
CA LYS A 119 -19.46 6.09 -11.66
C LYS A 119 -18.24 5.57 -10.90
N VAL A 120 -17.89 6.21 -9.80
CA VAL A 120 -16.62 5.99 -9.09
C VAL A 120 -16.83 5.34 -7.71
N GLY A 121 -18.04 5.42 -7.15
CA GLY A 121 -18.39 4.85 -5.84
C GLY A 121 -18.10 5.76 -4.65
N TYR A 122 -17.47 6.92 -4.87
CA TYR A 122 -17.17 7.94 -3.87
C TYR A 122 -17.11 9.33 -4.51
N LEU A 123 -17.10 10.38 -3.70
CA LEU A 123 -17.03 11.77 -4.16
C LEU A 123 -15.59 12.17 -4.51
N ASP A 124 -15.37 12.97 -5.56
CA ASP A 124 -14.03 13.49 -5.87
C ASP A 124 -13.49 14.43 -4.77
N GLN A 125 -14.40 15.20 -4.16
CA GLN A 125 -14.06 16.12 -3.07
C GLN A 125 -15.14 16.10 -1.97
N TYR A 126 -14.71 16.09 -0.71
CA TYR A 126 -15.59 16.23 0.45
C TYR A 126 -15.12 17.38 1.35
N LEU A 127 -16.01 18.34 1.61
CA LEU A 127 -15.72 19.53 2.43
C LEU A 127 -14.40 20.22 2.04
N GLY A 128 -14.15 20.40 0.74
CA GLY A 128 -12.93 21.04 0.24
C GLY A 128 -11.67 20.17 0.26
N VAL A 129 -11.74 18.92 0.70
CA VAL A 129 -10.62 17.95 0.73
C VAL A 129 -10.79 16.94 -0.41
N PRO A 130 -9.82 16.78 -1.32
CA PRO A 130 -9.87 15.76 -2.37
C PRO A 130 -9.78 14.35 -1.75
N LEU A 131 -10.60 13.43 -2.27
CA LEU A 131 -10.63 12.02 -1.87
C LEU A 131 -9.94 11.17 -2.95
N ILE A 132 -9.03 10.29 -2.54
CA ILE A 132 -8.33 9.38 -3.46
C ILE A 132 -8.60 7.94 -3.06
N GLY A 133 -9.30 7.21 -3.95
CA GLY A 133 -9.52 5.78 -3.79
C GLY A 133 -8.27 4.96 -4.11
N ILE A 134 -7.87 4.10 -3.17
CA ILE A 134 -6.86 3.08 -3.41
C ILE A 134 -7.55 1.75 -3.71
N ASN A 135 -7.13 1.11 -4.81
CA ASN A 135 -7.59 -0.23 -5.14
C ASN A 135 -6.97 -1.26 -4.20
N ASN A 136 -7.83 -2.12 -3.65
CA ASN A 136 -7.42 -3.12 -2.69
C ASN A 136 -6.88 -4.37 -3.39
N VAL A 137 -5.97 -5.08 -2.72
CA VAL A 137 -5.37 -6.33 -3.19
C VAL A 137 -5.72 -7.45 -2.22
N LEU A 138 -6.00 -8.65 -2.73
CA LEU A 138 -6.21 -9.83 -1.89
C LEU A 138 -4.90 -10.29 -1.26
N VAL A 139 -4.98 -10.69 0.00
CA VAL A 139 -3.84 -11.32 0.69
C VAL A 139 -3.51 -12.66 0.00
N PRO A 140 -2.25 -12.90 -0.38
CA PRO A 140 -1.86 -14.18 -0.98
C PRO A 140 -2.22 -15.37 -0.09
N GLY A 141 -2.86 -16.40 -0.66
CA GLY A 141 -3.26 -17.61 0.06
C GLY A 141 -4.70 -17.59 0.62
N THR A 142 -5.40 -16.45 0.56
CA THR A 142 -6.80 -16.35 1.03
C THR A 142 -7.84 -16.32 -0.11
N THR A 143 -7.38 -16.33 -1.37
CA THR A 143 -8.23 -16.22 -2.57
C THR A 143 -9.34 -17.29 -2.65
N ASN A 144 -9.08 -18.50 -2.17
CA ASN A 144 -9.98 -19.64 -2.31
C ASN A 144 -10.73 -20.01 -1.02
N THR A 145 -10.54 -19.27 0.08
CA THR A 145 -11.17 -19.56 1.39
C THR A 145 -12.00 -18.39 1.87
N THR A 146 -11.38 -17.43 2.55
CA THR A 146 -12.00 -16.18 2.98
C THR A 146 -11.24 -15.06 2.30
N ALA A 147 -11.84 -14.41 1.30
CA ALA A 147 -11.19 -13.38 0.51
C ALA A 147 -10.85 -12.14 1.38
N THR A 148 -9.76 -12.22 2.14
CA THR A 148 -9.28 -11.13 3.00
C THR A 148 -8.54 -10.12 2.14
N LEU A 149 -9.01 -8.88 2.19
CA LEU A 149 -8.38 -7.75 1.54
C LEU A 149 -7.21 -7.22 2.37
N ALA A 150 -6.19 -6.68 1.71
CA ALA A 150 -4.95 -6.25 2.37
C ALA A 150 -5.07 -4.87 3.05
N LEU A 151 -5.91 -3.98 2.52
CA LEU A 151 -6.23 -2.67 3.11
C LEU A 151 -7.55 -2.77 3.88
N PRO A 152 -7.66 -2.21 5.11
CA PRO A 152 -8.93 -2.20 5.83
C PRO A 152 -9.92 -1.26 5.14
N ASP A 153 -11.19 -1.69 5.09
CA ASP A 153 -12.29 -0.88 4.54
C ASP A 153 -12.88 0.11 5.56
N ASP A 154 -12.41 0.03 6.81
CA ASP A 154 -12.96 0.79 7.94
C ASP A 154 -12.14 2.04 8.28
N ILE A 155 -11.09 2.37 7.50
CA ILE A 155 -10.19 3.49 7.84
C ILE A 155 -10.03 4.46 6.66
N ILE A 156 -10.20 5.75 6.94
CA ILE A 156 -9.84 6.85 6.04
C ILE A 156 -8.63 7.59 6.62
N TYR A 157 -7.60 7.76 5.78
CA TYR A 157 -6.36 8.44 6.13
C TYR A 157 -6.37 9.87 5.62
N ILE A 158 -6.01 10.83 6.47
CA ILE A 158 -5.95 12.25 6.14
C ILE A 158 -4.49 12.71 6.19
N ILE A 159 -3.90 13.05 5.04
CA ILE A 159 -2.45 13.28 4.89
C ILE A 159 -2.20 14.69 4.30
N PRO A 160 -1.22 15.46 4.83
CA PRO A 160 -0.85 16.76 4.28
C PRO A 160 -0.11 16.65 2.94
N VAL A 161 -0.45 17.54 2.00
CA VAL A 161 0.17 17.66 0.67
C VAL A 161 1.40 18.56 0.77
N GLY A 162 2.57 17.96 0.94
CA GLY A 162 3.85 18.66 1.11
C GLY A 162 4.60 18.29 2.38
N GLY A 163 4.01 17.46 3.24
CA GLY A 163 4.69 16.88 4.40
C GLY A 163 5.55 15.65 4.06
N VAL A 164 6.23 15.13 5.07
CA VAL A 164 6.95 13.85 5.00
C VAL A 164 5.93 12.73 4.84
N ARG A 165 6.08 11.93 3.79
CA ARG A 165 5.23 10.77 3.54
C ARG A 165 5.40 9.74 4.68
N PRO A 166 4.31 9.14 5.17
CA PRO A 166 4.34 8.32 6.39
C PRO A 166 5.07 6.99 6.20
N VAL A 167 5.17 6.46 4.98
CA VAL A 167 5.85 5.19 4.69
C VAL A 167 7.07 5.45 3.84
N LYS A 168 8.22 4.92 4.27
CA LYS A 168 9.47 4.93 3.52
C LYS A 168 9.83 3.51 3.09
N ILE A 169 10.33 3.40 1.87
CA ILE A 169 10.81 2.15 1.28
C ILE A 169 12.30 2.33 1.04
N VAL A 170 13.10 1.41 1.57
CA VAL A 170 14.55 1.38 1.40
C VAL A 170 14.91 0.10 0.67
N PHE A 171 15.63 0.24 -0.44
CA PHE A 171 16.21 -0.87 -1.19
C PHE A 171 17.70 -0.92 -0.89
N GLU A 172 18.23 -2.12 -0.67
CA GLU A 172 19.65 -2.33 -0.43
C GLU A 172 20.19 -3.49 -1.28
N GLY A 173 20.90 -3.14 -2.35
CA GLY A 173 21.42 -4.12 -3.30
C GLY A 173 20.34 -4.74 -4.19
N ASP A 174 20.67 -4.88 -5.47
CA ASP A 174 19.86 -5.59 -6.46
C ASP A 174 20.71 -6.74 -6.99
N GLU A 175 20.56 -7.94 -6.43
CA GLU A 175 21.27 -9.13 -6.95
C GLU A 175 20.29 -10.08 -7.63
N VAL A 176 20.28 -10.00 -8.97
CA VAL A 176 19.62 -11.00 -9.81
C VAL A 176 20.69 -12.00 -10.23
N SER A 177 20.82 -13.10 -9.49
CA SER A 177 21.78 -14.16 -9.81
C SER A 177 21.11 -15.31 -10.55
N VAL A 178 21.34 -15.41 -11.86
CA VAL A 178 21.02 -16.62 -12.61
C VAL A 178 22.16 -17.62 -12.40
N SER A 179 21.98 -18.58 -11.52
CA SER A 179 23.04 -19.52 -11.17
C SER A 179 22.95 -20.84 -11.96
N PHE A 180 24.02 -21.07 -12.73
CA PHE A 180 24.62 -22.33 -13.20
C PHE A 180 24.41 -22.80 -14.65
N ASN A 181 25.57 -23.13 -15.22
CA ASN A 181 25.79 -23.85 -16.46
C ASN A 181 25.33 -25.33 -16.26
N PRO A 182 24.44 -25.86 -17.13
CA PRO A 182 23.93 -27.24 -17.02
C PRO A 182 25.01 -28.33 -17.08
N ASP A 183 26.23 -28.00 -17.51
CA ASP A 183 27.37 -28.93 -17.59
C ASP A 183 28.05 -29.20 -16.23
N MET A 184 27.75 -28.42 -15.19
CA MET A 184 28.39 -28.51 -13.88
C MET A 184 27.57 -29.25 -12.81
N THR A 185 26.35 -29.70 -13.15
CA THR A 185 25.45 -30.38 -12.21
C THR A 185 25.05 -31.76 -12.74
N SER A 186 25.27 -32.82 -11.96
CA SER A 186 24.96 -34.21 -12.34
C SER A 186 23.49 -34.40 -12.79
N ASP A 187 22.58 -33.58 -12.27
CA ASP A 187 21.14 -33.68 -12.53
C ASP A 187 20.66 -32.76 -13.67
N ARG A 188 21.56 -32.02 -14.36
CA ARG A 188 21.22 -31.06 -15.43
C ARG A 188 19.99 -30.20 -15.08
N ARG A 189 20.11 -29.39 -14.03
CA ARG A 189 19.06 -28.46 -13.61
C ARG A 189 19.41 -27.04 -14.01
N TYR A 190 18.40 -26.29 -14.40
CA TYR A 190 18.50 -24.84 -14.58
C TYR A 190 17.78 -24.16 -13.41
N GLY A 191 18.48 -23.23 -12.75
CA GLY A 191 17.95 -22.45 -11.64
C GLY A 191 17.89 -20.96 -11.95
N ILE A 192 16.86 -20.30 -11.43
CA ILE A 192 16.81 -18.85 -11.32
C ILE A 192 16.65 -18.49 -9.85
N SER A 193 17.54 -17.64 -9.35
CA SER A 193 17.47 -17.05 -8.03
C SER A 193 17.38 -15.55 -8.19
N VAL A 194 16.39 -14.95 -7.52
CA VAL A 194 16.25 -13.49 -7.48
C VAL A 194 16.19 -13.10 -6.01
N GLU A 195 17.17 -12.32 -5.57
CA GLU A 195 17.21 -11.76 -4.24
C GLU A 195 17.03 -10.24 -4.32
N MET A 196 16.10 -9.73 -3.52
CA MET A 196 15.94 -8.29 -3.32
C MET A 196 15.89 -8.02 -1.82
N ARG A 197 16.68 -7.05 -1.35
CA ARG A 197 16.64 -6.63 0.06
C ARG A 197 15.81 -5.36 0.16
N VAL A 198 14.68 -5.46 0.84
CA VAL A 198 13.74 -4.35 0.99
C VAL A 198 13.30 -4.19 2.44
N GLY A 199 13.49 -2.98 2.95
CA GLY A 199 12.94 -2.51 4.21
C GLY A 199 11.77 -1.56 3.94
N VAL A 200 10.64 -1.77 4.62
CA VAL A 200 9.49 -0.86 4.55
C VAL A 200 9.02 -0.60 5.96
N GLU A 201 8.98 0.68 6.34
CA GLU A 201 8.58 1.07 7.68
C GLU A 201 7.88 2.43 7.69
N ALA A 202 7.05 2.64 8.71
CA ALA A 202 6.39 3.91 8.95
C ALA A 202 7.40 4.90 9.56
N VAL A 203 7.80 5.91 8.80
CA VAL A 203 8.69 6.98 9.27
C VAL A 203 7.91 8.29 9.24
N VAL A 204 7.51 8.72 10.43
CA VAL A 204 6.43 9.67 10.60
C VAL A 204 6.99 11.03 11.00
N GLY A 205 7.19 11.92 10.01
CA GLY A 205 7.71 13.28 10.22
C GLY A 205 6.65 14.39 10.26
N SER A 206 5.51 14.19 9.60
CA SER A 206 4.39 15.13 9.54
C SER A 206 3.15 14.55 10.19
N LYS A 207 2.30 15.38 10.80
CA LYS A 207 1.06 14.92 11.44
C LYS A 207 0.07 14.44 10.39
N TYR A 208 -0.56 13.29 10.58
CA TYR A 208 -1.69 12.82 9.77
C TYR A 208 -2.86 12.49 10.69
N GLY A 209 -4.06 12.48 10.11
CA GLY A 209 -5.28 12.12 10.79
C GLY A 209 -5.84 10.79 10.32
N THR A 210 -6.62 10.14 11.17
CA THR A 210 -7.33 8.90 10.84
C THR A 210 -8.79 9.00 11.25
N ILE A 211 -9.66 8.46 10.41
CA ILE A 211 -11.08 8.28 10.72
C ILE A 211 -11.35 6.79 10.67
N ASP A 212 -11.74 6.24 11.83
CA ASP A 212 -12.23 4.88 11.95
C ASP A 212 -13.76 4.90 11.75
N LEU A 213 -14.27 4.10 10.83
CA LEU A 213 -15.68 4.08 10.40
C LEU A 213 -16.58 3.23 11.29
#